data_AF-A0A1G2VJ47-F1
#
_entry.id   AF-A0A1G2VJ47-F1
#
_cell.length_a   1.000
_cell.length_b   1.000
_cell.length_c   1.000
_cell.angle_alpha   90.00
_cell.angle_beta   90.00
_cell.angle_gamma   90.00
#
_symmetry.space_group_name_H-M   'P 1'
#
loop_
_entity.id
_entity.type
_entity.pdbx_description
1 polymer ?
#
loop_
_entity_poly.entity_id
_entity_poly.type
_entity_poly.pdbx_seq_one_letter_code
_entity_poly.pdbx_strand_id
1 'polypeptide(L)'
;VAVVKFLPSYAGLLLEQEIRNLSAVMRRPRKPLVVISGGAKVLTKIGLIRNFLKSADLFLVGGAMANTFLKAAGEDIGDSLWEKASLAEAKRLLRTGKIVIPVDTAMKGGQILDIGKRTRKLFAQRLTGAKTVIWNGPLGYIEDDRFARGTRYVIRCVAASQAFSVVGGGETVELIEKMGFTKKFGFVSTGGGAMLEFLSGRKLPGIEALNSSIVR
;
A
#
# COMPACT_ATOMS: atom_id res chain seq x y z
N VAL A 1 -16.17 12.98 16.81
CA VAL A 1 -15.24 13.25 17.96
C VAL A 1 -15.95 14.02 19.07
N ALA A 2 -16.49 15.22 18.83
CA ALA A 2 -17.08 16.05 19.89
C ALA A 2 -18.35 15.45 20.53
N VAL A 3 -19.27 14.92 19.73
CA VAL A 3 -20.55 14.36 20.21
C VAL A 3 -20.38 13.24 21.25
N VAL A 4 -19.27 12.49 21.16
CA VAL A 4 -18.92 11.38 22.07
C VAL A 4 -18.75 11.85 23.52
N LYS A 5 -18.47 13.15 23.74
CA LYS A 5 -18.35 13.73 25.09
C LYS A 5 -19.70 13.95 25.78
N PHE A 6 -20.78 13.97 25.01
CA PHE A 6 -22.11 14.39 25.49
C PHE A 6 -23.14 13.26 25.44
N LEU A 7 -22.95 12.26 24.57
CA LEU A 7 -23.91 11.17 24.37
C LEU A 7 -23.22 9.80 24.35
N PRO A 8 -23.87 8.73 24.85
CA PRO A 8 -23.43 7.35 24.60
C PRO A 8 -23.19 7.15 23.11
N SER A 9 -22.01 6.64 22.77
CA SER A 9 -21.55 6.56 21.38
C SER A 9 -20.89 5.23 21.13
N TYR A 10 -21.24 4.60 20.00
CA TYR A 10 -20.76 3.28 19.61
C TYR A 10 -20.27 3.31 18.15
N ALA A 11 -19.38 2.39 17.80
CA ALA A 11 -18.98 2.20 16.41
C ALA A 11 -20.11 1.52 15.63
N GLY A 12 -20.48 2.07 14.48
CA GLY A 12 -21.36 1.38 13.53
C GLY A 12 -20.67 0.18 12.88
N LEU A 13 -21.46 -0.72 12.28
CA LEU A 13 -20.98 -2.00 11.74
C LEU A 13 -19.85 -1.86 10.71
N LEU A 14 -19.91 -0.86 9.82
CA LEU A 14 -18.86 -0.63 8.81
C LEU A 14 -17.54 -0.20 9.46
N LEU A 15 -17.60 0.71 10.44
CA LEU A 15 -16.41 1.14 11.18
C LEU A 15 -15.83 -0.02 11.99
N GLU A 16 -16.68 -0.81 12.64
CA GLU A 16 -16.25 -2.00 13.38
C GLU A 16 -15.55 -3.01 12.45
N GLN A 17 -16.15 -3.31 11.30
CA GLN A 17 -15.59 -4.21 10.30
C GLN A 17 -14.23 -3.69 9.79
N GLU A 18 -14.10 -2.39 9.55
CA GLU A 18 -12.84 -1.78 9.12
C GLU A 18 -11.76 -1.89 10.19
N ILE A 19 -12.05 -1.49 11.42
CA ILE A 19 -11.11 -1.60 12.55
C ILE A 19 -10.69 -3.05 12.75
N ARG A 20 -11.63 -4.01 12.67
CA ARG A 20 -11.36 -5.44 12.84
C ARG A 20 -10.37 -5.95 11.79
N ASN A 21 -10.62 -5.67 10.51
CA ASN A 21 -9.78 -6.15 9.41
C ASN A 21 -8.39 -5.48 9.40
N LEU A 22 -8.33 -4.16 9.63
CA LEU A 22 -7.05 -3.46 9.70
C LEU A 22 -6.23 -3.89 10.93
N SER A 23 -6.87 -4.09 12.08
CA SER A 23 -6.21 -4.57 13.30
C SER A 23 -5.66 -5.98 13.13
N ALA A 24 -6.35 -6.85 12.39
CA ALA A 24 -5.91 -8.22 12.13
C ALA A 24 -4.54 -8.26 11.41
N VAL A 25 -4.37 -7.43 10.37
CA VAL A 25 -3.09 -7.37 9.64
C VAL A 25 -2.00 -6.61 10.38
N MET A 26 -2.36 -5.68 11.27
CA MET A 26 -1.37 -4.96 12.08
C MET A 26 -0.80 -5.79 13.23
N ARG A 27 -1.63 -6.57 13.93
CA ARG A 27 -1.22 -7.25 15.16
C ARG A 27 -0.44 -8.54 14.91
N ARG A 28 -1.00 -9.47 14.13
CA ARG A 28 -0.39 -10.77 13.84
C ARG A 28 -0.73 -11.21 12.42
N PRO A 29 -0.12 -10.57 11.40
CA PRO A 29 -0.28 -11.01 10.02
C PRO A 29 0.28 -12.42 9.85
N ARG A 30 -0.37 -13.25 9.02
CA ARG A 30 0.17 -14.57 8.67
C ARG A 30 1.35 -14.38 7.72
N LYS A 31 2.44 -15.12 7.97
CA LYS A 31 3.65 -15.05 7.15
C LYS A 31 3.69 -16.11 6.03
N PRO A 32 4.21 -15.78 4.84
CA PRO A 32 4.86 -14.52 4.49
C PRO A 32 3.88 -13.34 4.33
N LEU A 33 4.26 -12.17 4.87
CA LEU A 33 3.57 -10.89 4.72
C LEU A 33 4.29 -10.06 3.64
N VAL A 34 3.55 -9.73 2.59
CA VAL A 34 4.03 -8.83 1.51
C VAL A 34 3.25 -7.52 1.56
N VAL A 35 3.97 -6.40 1.59
CA VAL A 35 3.38 -5.06 1.52
C VAL A 35 3.63 -4.47 0.14
N ILE A 36 2.58 -4.05 -0.55
CA ILE A 36 2.66 -3.36 -1.84
C ILE A 36 2.38 -1.88 -1.59
N SER A 37 3.32 -1.02 -1.95
CA SER A 37 3.20 0.43 -1.73
C SER A 37 3.45 1.18 -3.03
N GLY A 38 2.42 1.88 -3.48
CA GLY A 38 2.44 2.72 -4.67
C GLY A 38 2.04 4.16 -4.38
N GLY A 39 2.23 5.04 -5.37
CA GLY A 39 1.83 6.44 -5.32
C GLY A 39 2.97 7.43 -5.57
N ALA A 40 2.68 8.72 -5.39
CA ALA A 40 3.56 9.80 -5.83
C ALA A 40 4.76 10.09 -4.93
N LYS A 41 4.57 10.02 -3.60
CA LYS A 41 5.52 10.52 -2.61
C LYS A 41 5.90 9.45 -1.59
N VAL A 42 7.20 9.31 -1.30
CA VAL A 42 7.69 8.36 -0.28
C VAL A 42 7.27 8.82 1.11
N LEU A 43 7.34 10.13 1.41
CA LEU A 43 7.01 10.67 2.74
C LEU A 43 5.60 10.33 3.20
N THR A 44 4.63 10.27 2.28
CA THR A 44 3.24 9.96 2.66
C THR A 44 3.06 8.49 3.03
N LYS A 45 3.90 7.59 2.49
CA LYS A 45 3.84 6.14 2.74
C LYS A 45 4.87 5.64 3.75
N ILE A 46 5.77 6.51 4.22
CA ILE A 46 6.87 6.15 5.10
C ILE A 46 6.40 5.54 6.43
N GLY A 47 5.27 6.02 6.96
CA GLY A 47 4.67 5.51 8.20
C GLY A 47 4.28 4.05 8.06
N LEU A 48 3.63 3.69 6.95
CA LEU A 48 3.27 2.31 6.62
C LEU A 48 4.51 1.43 6.54
N ILE A 49 5.53 1.84 5.77
CA ILE A 49 6.75 1.05 5.62
C ILE A 49 7.44 0.84 6.97
N ARG A 50 7.60 1.90 7.77
CA ARG A 50 8.24 1.82 9.09
C ARG A 50 7.48 0.93 10.06
N ASN A 51 6.14 1.03 10.08
CA ASN A 51 5.32 0.22 10.97
C ASN A 51 5.41 -1.28 10.65
N PHE A 52 5.46 -1.63 9.37
CA PHE A 52 5.56 -3.02 8.93
C PHE A 52 6.99 -3.52 8.75
N LEU A 53 8.02 -2.69 8.92
CA LEU A 53 9.40 -3.06 8.57
C LEU A 53 9.90 -4.31 9.31
N LYS A 54 9.46 -4.48 10.57
CA LYS A 54 9.81 -5.66 11.39
C LYS A 54 9.01 -6.91 11.00
N SER A 55 7.73 -6.76 10.68
CA SER A 55 6.80 -7.87 10.48
C SER A 55 6.71 -8.34 9.03
N ALA A 56 6.83 -7.45 8.06
CA ALA A 56 6.80 -7.75 6.63
C ALA A 56 8.08 -8.46 6.19
N ASP A 57 7.90 -9.41 5.27
CA ASP A 57 8.98 -10.14 4.63
C ASP A 57 9.49 -9.37 3.40
N LEU A 58 8.58 -8.75 2.63
CA LEU A 58 8.91 -7.96 1.46
C LEU A 58 8.04 -6.71 1.32
N PHE A 59 8.62 -5.66 0.74
CA PHE A 59 7.94 -4.46 0.28
C PHE A 59 8.09 -4.32 -1.24
N LEU A 60 7.00 -4.41 -1.98
CA LEU A 60 6.97 -4.18 -3.42
C LEU A 60 6.62 -2.71 -3.66
N VAL A 61 7.55 -1.92 -4.21
CA VAL A 61 7.33 -0.48 -4.42
C VAL A 61 7.05 -0.15 -5.89
N GLY A 62 6.07 0.72 -6.15
CA GLY A 62 5.73 1.21 -7.49
C GLY A 62 5.32 2.68 -7.51
N GLY A 63 4.94 3.18 -8.69
CA GLY A 63 4.63 4.60 -8.90
C GLY A 63 5.85 5.51 -8.76
N ALA A 64 5.65 6.83 -8.68
CA ALA A 64 6.75 7.79 -8.59
C ALA A 64 7.55 7.67 -7.28
N MET A 65 6.98 7.10 -6.21
CA MET A 65 7.76 6.76 -5.02
C MET A 65 8.87 5.74 -5.32
N ALA A 66 8.63 4.78 -6.22
CA ALA A 66 9.65 3.80 -6.62
C ALA A 66 10.83 4.47 -7.35
N ASN A 67 10.61 5.57 -8.09
CA ASN A 67 11.69 6.32 -8.73
C ASN A 67 12.67 6.91 -7.71
N THR A 68 12.20 7.26 -6.51
CA THR A 68 13.09 7.70 -5.42
C THR A 68 13.97 6.56 -4.92
N PHE A 69 13.44 5.33 -4.87
CA PHE A 69 14.24 4.14 -4.54
C PHE A 69 15.21 3.76 -5.66
N LEU A 70 14.80 3.85 -6.93
CA LEU A 70 15.69 3.66 -8.08
C LEU A 70 16.86 4.65 -8.04
N LYS A 71 16.57 5.95 -7.84
CA LYS A 71 17.61 6.97 -7.67
C LYS A 71 18.51 6.70 -6.46
N ALA A 72 17.95 6.21 -5.35
CA ALA A 72 18.71 5.82 -4.17
C ALA A 72 19.65 4.62 -4.41
N ALA A 73 19.25 3.71 -5.30
CA ALA A 73 20.06 2.57 -5.75
C ALA A 73 21.13 2.94 -6.79
N GLY A 74 21.12 4.17 -7.31
CA GLY A 74 22.07 4.64 -8.31
C GLY A 74 21.61 4.45 -9.75
N GLU A 75 20.35 4.05 -9.96
CA GLU A 75 19.77 3.88 -11.30
C GLU A 75 19.49 5.23 -11.97
N ASP A 76 19.62 5.26 -13.29
CA ASP A 76 19.13 6.39 -14.09
C ASP A 76 17.60 6.33 -14.19
N ILE A 77 16.97 7.45 -13.88
CA ILE A 77 15.51 7.61 -13.92
C ILE A 77 15.08 8.66 -14.95
N GLY A 78 16.00 9.24 -15.72
CA GLY A 78 15.70 10.35 -16.63
C GLY A 78 15.00 11.51 -15.91
N ASP A 79 13.93 12.02 -16.52
CA ASP A 79 13.13 13.15 -16.03
C ASP A 79 12.00 12.72 -15.08
N SER A 80 12.03 11.47 -14.60
CA SER A 80 10.96 10.92 -13.77
C SER A 80 10.79 11.67 -12.46
N LEU A 81 9.53 11.81 -12.03
CA LEU A 81 9.20 12.37 -10.71
C LEU A 81 9.83 11.53 -9.59
N TRP A 82 10.56 12.18 -8.69
CA TRP A 82 11.15 11.59 -7.47
C TRP A 82 11.24 12.65 -6.36
N GLU A 83 11.49 12.21 -5.13
CA GLU A 83 11.46 13.10 -3.96
C GLU A 83 12.84 13.21 -3.29
N LYS A 84 13.52 14.34 -3.49
CA LYS A 84 14.86 14.62 -2.93
C LYS A 84 14.92 14.47 -1.41
N ALA A 85 13.90 14.95 -0.70
CA ALA A 85 13.82 14.90 0.75
C ALA A 85 13.83 13.46 1.31
N SER A 86 13.32 12.49 0.55
CA SER A 86 13.26 11.08 0.94
C SER A 86 14.47 10.25 0.52
N LEU A 87 15.45 10.81 -0.20
CA LEU A 87 16.54 10.02 -0.78
C LEU A 87 17.39 9.31 0.29
N ALA A 88 17.72 10.00 1.38
CA ALA A 88 18.50 9.42 2.48
C ALA A 88 17.75 8.26 3.16
N GLU A 89 16.44 8.43 3.36
CA GLU A 89 15.60 7.37 3.91
C GLU A 89 15.47 6.20 2.95
N ALA A 90 15.26 6.45 1.66
CA ALA A 90 15.16 5.40 0.65
C ALA A 90 16.44 4.55 0.63
N LYS A 91 17.62 5.18 0.70
CA LYS A 91 18.92 4.47 0.87
C LYS A 91 18.94 3.61 2.12
N ARG A 92 18.47 4.14 3.26
CA ARG A 92 18.40 3.39 4.54
C ARG A 92 17.48 2.19 4.44
N LEU A 93 16.31 2.35 3.82
CA LEU A 93 15.33 1.28 3.63
C LEU A 93 15.84 0.21 2.66
N LEU A 94 16.54 0.57 1.58
CA LEU A 94 17.15 -0.40 0.65
C LEU A 94 18.15 -1.34 1.35
N ARG A 95 18.95 -0.82 2.29
CA ARG A 95 19.92 -1.62 3.08
C ARG A 95 19.27 -2.72 3.92
N THR A 96 17.96 -2.65 4.16
CA THR A 96 17.23 -3.71 4.88
C THR A 96 17.09 -5.00 4.08
N GLY A 97 17.31 -4.96 2.76
CA GLY A 97 17.13 -6.10 1.85
C GLY A 97 15.66 -6.48 1.59
N LYS A 98 14.71 -5.80 2.25
CA LYS A 98 13.26 -6.11 2.13
C LYS A 98 12.55 -5.32 1.03
N ILE A 99 13.13 -4.21 0.58
CA ILE A 99 12.53 -3.36 -0.46
C ILE A 99 12.86 -3.95 -1.83
N VAL A 100 11.81 -4.29 -2.59
CA VAL A 100 11.91 -4.78 -3.97
C VAL A 100 11.54 -3.64 -4.90
N ILE A 101 12.54 -3.10 -5.58
CA ILE A 101 12.40 -2.03 -6.59
C ILE A 101 12.11 -2.62 -7.98
N PRO A 102 11.56 -1.83 -8.91
CA PRO A 102 11.42 -2.24 -10.31
C PRO A 102 12.77 -2.60 -10.94
N VAL A 103 12.80 -3.66 -11.74
CA VAL A 103 13.99 -4.10 -12.52
C VAL A 103 13.90 -3.70 -14.00
N ASP A 104 12.73 -3.24 -14.42
CA ASP A 104 12.45 -2.61 -15.70
C ASP A 104 11.21 -1.72 -15.55
N THR A 105 11.10 -0.71 -16.40
CA THR A 105 10.05 0.31 -16.33
C THR A 105 9.41 0.53 -17.70
N ALA A 106 8.18 1.01 -17.71
CA ALA A 106 7.55 1.54 -18.91
C ALA A 106 7.70 3.07 -18.88
N MET A 107 8.31 3.61 -19.93
CA MET A 107 8.67 5.03 -20.00
C MET A 107 8.00 5.72 -21.19
N LYS A 108 7.75 7.02 -21.05
CA LYS A 108 7.32 7.91 -22.14
C LYS A 108 7.87 9.30 -21.90
N GLY A 109 8.52 9.88 -22.91
CA GLY A 109 9.09 11.23 -22.82
C GLY A 109 10.08 11.38 -21.66
N GLY A 110 10.98 10.43 -21.48
CA GLY A 110 12.00 10.45 -20.41
C GLY A 110 11.48 10.11 -19.01
N GLN A 111 10.17 9.91 -18.83
CA GLN A 111 9.55 9.66 -17.53
C GLN A 111 9.11 8.20 -17.38
N ILE A 112 9.38 7.61 -16.22
CA ILE A 112 8.86 6.31 -15.75
C ILE A 112 7.41 6.51 -15.33
N LEU A 113 6.50 5.78 -15.98
CA LEU A 113 5.06 5.88 -15.76
C LEU A 113 4.43 4.57 -15.31
N ASP A 114 5.08 3.41 -15.44
CA ASP A 114 4.58 2.14 -14.92
C ASP A 114 5.73 1.15 -14.71
N ILE A 115 5.47 0.07 -13.98
CA ILE A 115 6.38 -1.07 -13.88
C ILE A 115 6.43 -1.85 -15.19
N GLY A 116 7.65 -2.25 -15.59
CA GLY A 116 7.90 -3.01 -16.80
C GLY A 116 7.47 -4.47 -16.71
N LYS A 117 7.60 -5.21 -17.82
CA LYS A 117 7.12 -6.60 -17.92
C LYS A 117 7.91 -7.55 -17.02
N ARG A 118 9.22 -7.34 -16.85
CA ARG A 118 10.06 -8.18 -15.98
C ARG A 118 9.71 -7.94 -14.51
N THR A 119 9.47 -6.69 -14.13
CA THR A 119 9.05 -6.28 -12.79
C THR A 119 7.68 -6.86 -12.44
N ARG A 120 6.74 -6.85 -13.38
CA ARG A 120 5.43 -7.52 -13.19
C ARG A 120 5.60 -9.00 -12.84
N LYS A 121 6.42 -9.73 -13.61
CA LYS A 121 6.72 -11.14 -13.34
C LYS A 121 7.42 -11.34 -11.99
N LEU A 122 8.39 -10.49 -11.68
CA LEU A 122 9.07 -10.50 -10.39
C LEU A 122 8.08 -10.30 -9.23
N PHE A 123 7.18 -9.32 -9.33
CA PHE A 123 6.18 -9.06 -8.29
C PHE A 123 5.22 -10.24 -8.14
N ALA A 124 4.78 -10.87 -9.25
CA ALA A 124 3.99 -12.10 -9.18
C ALA A 124 4.72 -13.23 -8.44
N GLN A 125 6.00 -13.43 -8.74
CA GLN A 125 6.83 -14.42 -8.05
C GLN A 125 6.94 -14.10 -6.56
N ARG A 126 7.18 -12.83 -6.18
CA ARG A 126 7.26 -12.42 -4.77
C ARG A 126 5.93 -12.51 -4.02
N LEU A 127 4.80 -12.51 -4.73
CA LEU A 127 3.47 -12.73 -4.15
C LEU A 127 3.10 -14.20 -4.02
N THR A 128 3.83 -15.10 -4.69
CA THR A 128 3.57 -16.54 -4.62
C THR A 128 3.83 -17.06 -3.21
N GLY A 129 2.86 -17.78 -2.63
CA GLY A 129 2.96 -18.32 -1.27
C GLY A 129 2.78 -17.29 -0.14
N ALA A 130 2.56 -16.00 -0.46
CA ALA A 130 2.21 -15.00 0.54
C ALA A 130 0.92 -15.42 1.27
N LYS A 131 0.90 -15.27 2.59
CA LYS A 131 -0.29 -15.56 3.42
C LYS A 131 -1.05 -14.30 3.80
N THR A 132 -0.37 -13.15 3.76
CA THR A 132 -1.01 -11.85 3.96
C THR A 132 -0.44 -10.84 2.97
N VAL A 133 -1.32 -10.05 2.36
CA VAL A 133 -0.95 -8.95 1.48
C VAL A 133 -1.58 -7.67 2.00
N ILE A 134 -0.77 -6.62 2.15
CA ILE A 134 -1.28 -5.26 2.41
C ILE A 134 -0.95 -4.43 1.19
N TRP A 135 -1.93 -3.77 0.58
CA TRP A 135 -1.70 -2.97 -0.62
C TRP A 135 -2.26 -1.56 -0.46
N ASN A 136 -1.41 -0.57 -0.68
CA ASN A 136 -1.82 0.82 -0.77
C ASN A 136 -1.19 1.56 -1.96
N GLY A 137 -2.01 1.97 -2.93
CA GLY A 137 -1.63 2.83 -4.05
C GLY A 137 -1.20 2.10 -5.33
N PRO A 138 -1.41 2.72 -6.51
CA PRO A 138 -1.12 2.11 -7.80
C PRO A 138 0.39 2.03 -8.09
N LEU A 139 0.77 1.13 -8.98
CA LEU A 139 2.17 0.87 -9.35
C LEU A 139 2.63 1.68 -10.58
N GLY A 140 1.71 2.40 -11.21
CA GLY A 140 1.94 3.26 -12.38
C GLY A 140 0.89 4.36 -12.47
N TYR A 141 0.96 5.16 -13.53
CA TYR A 141 0.04 6.23 -13.88
C TYR A 141 -1.23 5.63 -14.49
N ILE A 142 -2.23 5.37 -13.65
CA ILE A 142 -3.40 4.56 -14.03
C ILE A 142 -4.44 5.32 -14.85
N GLU A 143 -4.31 6.64 -14.91
CA GLU A 143 -5.14 7.54 -15.71
C GLU A 143 -4.92 7.31 -17.21
N ASP A 144 -3.78 6.73 -17.60
CA ASP A 144 -3.51 6.26 -18.95
C ASP A 144 -3.48 4.71 -18.97
N ASP A 145 -4.38 4.12 -19.75
CA ASP A 145 -4.52 2.68 -19.88
C ASP A 145 -3.24 1.94 -20.29
N ARG A 146 -2.32 2.62 -20.98
CA ARG A 146 -1.02 2.06 -21.36
C ARG A 146 -0.14 1.83 -20.15
N PHE A 147 -0.27 2.67 -19.12
CA PHE A 147 0.52 2.70 -17.89
C PHE A 147 -0.25 2.17 -16.66
N ALA A 148 -1.53 1.81 -16.82
CA ALA A 148 -2.27 1.04 -15.82
C ALA A 148 -1.94 -0.47 -15.84
N ARG A 149 -1.21 -0.96 -16.86
CA ARG A 149 -1.01 -2.40 -17.12
C ARG A 149 -0.28 -3.12 -15.98
N GLY A 150 0.71 -2.48 -15.37
CA GLY A 150 1.43 -3.03 -14.22
C GLY A 150 0.54 -3.19 -13.00
N THR A 151 -0.19 -2.13 -12.63
CA THR A 151 -1.18 -2.18 -11.55
C THR A 151 -2.21 -3.28 -11.79
N ARG A 152 -2.83 -3.33 -12.99
CA ARG A 152 -3.83 -4.37 -13.36
C ARG A 152 -3.26 -5.77 -13.28
N TYR A 153 -2.02 -5.96 -13.71
CA TYR A 153 -1.35 -7.25 -13.64
C TYR A 153 -1.21 -7.72 -12.19
N VAL A 154 -0.76 -6.84 -11.29
CA VAL A 154 -0.62 -7.18 -9.86
C VAL A 154 -1.97 -7.36 -9.19
N ILE A 155 -3.02 -6.63 -9.58
CA ILE A 155 -4.41 -6.87 -9.14
C ILE A 155 -4.80 -8.32 -9.42
N ARG A 156 -4.57 -8.80 -10.65
CA ARG A 156 -4.88 -10.19 -11.02
C ARG A 156 -4.09 -11.20 -10.20
N CYS A 157 -2.81 -10.93 -9.93
CA CYS A 157 -1.97 -11.80 -9.10
C CYS A 157 -2.49 -11.89 -7.66
N VAL A 158 -2.84 -10.76 -7.04
CA VAL A 158 -3.37 -10.75 -5.67
C VAL A 158 -4.77 -11.40 -5.63
N ALA A 159 -5.63 -11.11 -6.60
CA ALA A 159 -6.97 -11.69 -6.69
C ALA A 159 -6.97 -13.22 -6.95
N ALA A 160 -5.91 -13.76 -7.56
CA ALA A 160 -5.71 -15.19 -7.76
C ALA A 160 -5.02 -15.87 -6.56
N SER A 161 -4.49 -15.11 -5.61
CA SER A 161 -3.82 -15.63 -4.43
C SER A 161 -4.81 -16.08 -3.36
N GLN A 162 -4.40 -17.03 -2.51
CA GLN A 162 -5.12 -17.42 -1.29
C GLN A 162 -4.75 -16.55 -0.08
N ALA A 163 -3.87 -15.55 -0.26
CA ALA A 163 -3.48 -14.63 0.80
C ALA A 163 -4.69 -13.84 1.32
N PHE A 164 -4.76 -13.63 2.64
CA PHE A 164 -5.65 -12.61 3.17
C PHE A 164 -5.12 -11.23 2.75
N SER A 165 -5.88 -10.52 1.91
CA SER A 165 -5.46 -9.26 1.31
C SER A 165 -6.26 -8.08 1.83
N VAL A 166 -5.57 -7.06 2.33
CA VAL A 166 -6.15 -5.77 2.70
C VAL A 166 -5.67 -4.74 1.67
N VAL A 167 -6.60 -4.10 0.98
CA VAL A 167 -6.28 -3.06 0.00
C VAL A 167 -6.95 -1.74 0.36
N GLY A 168 -6.27 -0.64 0.08
CA GLY A 168 -6.84 0.70 0.21
C GLY A 168 -6.12 1.70 -0.70
N GLY A 169 -6.59 2.95 -0.67
CA GLY A 169 -6.17 4.01 -1.59
C GLY A 169 -7.13 4.07 -2.78
N GLY A 170 -7.82 5.21 -2.92
CA GLY A 170 -8.98 5.37 -3.81
C GLY A 170 -8.73 4.87 -5.23
N GLU A 171 -7.63 5.29 -5.83
CA GLU A 171 -7.18 4.86 -7.17
C GLU A 171 -7.04 3.34 -7.34
N THR A 172 -6.49 2.66 -6.33
CA THR A 172 -6.30 1.21 -6.39
C THR A 172 -7.62 0.48 -6.19
N VAL A 173 -8.45 0.98 -5.27
CA VAL A 173 -9.78 0.43 -4.98
C VAL A 173 -10.70 0.57 -6.20
N GLU A 174 -10.76 1.76 -6.79
CA GLU A 174 -11.56 2.04 -7.98
C GLU A 174 -11.17 1.12 -9.15
N LEU A 175 -9.87 0.89 -9.34
CA LEU A 175 -9.40 -0.02 -10.39
C LEU A 175 -9.78 -1.48 -10.12
N ILE A 176 -9.72 -1.93 -8.86
CA ILE A 176 -10.17 -3.26 -8.45
C ILE A 176 -11.67 -3.44 -8.70
N GLU A 177 -12.47 -2.43 -8.39
CA GLU A 177 -13.93 -2.41 -8.63
C GLU A 177 -14.25 -2.46 -10.12
N LYS A 178 -13.61 -1.61 -10.94
CA LYS A 178 -13.76 -1.61 -12.40
C LYS A 178 -13.38 -2.94 -13.04
N MET A 179 -12.44 -3.68 -12.43
CA MET A 179 -12.03 -5.00 -12.90
C MET A 179 -12.89 -6.14 -12.35
N GLY A 180 -13.89 -5.86 -11.50
CA GLY A 180 -14.78 -6.88 -10.92
C GLY A 180 -14.10 -7.78 -9.88
N PHE A 181 -12.97 -7.35 -9.30
CA PHE A 181 -12.19 -8.18 -8.37
C PHE A 181 -12.48 -7.92 -6.89
N THR A 182 -13.35 -7.00 -6.52
CA THR A 182 -13.63 -6.63 -5.11
C THR A 182 -13.85 -7.84 -4.19
N LYS A 183 -14.65 -8.82 -4.63
CA LYS A 183 -14.96 -10.05 -3.85
C LYS A 183 -13.79 -11.06 -3.76
N LYS A 184 -12.70 -10.83 -4.49
CA LYS A 184 -11.47 -11.65 -4.45
C LYS A 184 -10.44 -11.11 -3.45
N PHE A 185 -10.66 -9.93 -2.89
CA PHE A 185 -9.83 -9.38 -1.83
C PHE A 185 -10.44 -9.68 -0.46
N GLY A 186 -9.58 -9.89 0.55
CA GLY A 186 -10.03 -10.17 1.92
C GLY A 186 -10.76 -8.98 2.54
N PHE A 187 -10.25 -7.78 2.31
CA PHE A 187 -10.90 -6.53 2.72
C PHE A 187 -10.48 -5.37 1.81
N VAL A 188 -11.46 -4.59 1.37
CA VAL A 188 -11.28 -3.39 0.55
C VAL A 188 -11.67 -2.18 1.41
N SER A 189 -10.70 -1.37 1.80
CA SER A 189 -10.91 -0.18 2.61
C SER A 189 -11.19 1.03 1.71
N THR A 190 -12.30 1.71 2.00
CA THR A 190 -12.64 3.02 1.43
C THR A 190 -12.16 4.18 2.32
N GLY A 191 -11.49 3.90 3.44
CA GLY A 191 -11.01 4.89 4.40
C GLY A 191 -9.82 5.74 3.92
N GLY A 192 -9.24 5.42 2.75
CA GLY A 192 -8.23 6.23 2.09
C GLY A 192 -7.06 6.65 3.00
N GLY A 193 -6.98 7.94 3.32
CA GLY A 193 -5.98 8.48 4.24
C GLY A 193 -6.09 7.94 5.67
N ALA A 194 -7.31 7.76 6.19
CA ALA A 194 -7.53 7.23 7.54
C ALA A 194 -7.00 5.79 7.68
N MET A 195 -7.21 4.96 6.65
CA MET A 195 -6.64 3.61 6.59
C MET A 195 -5.11 3.63 6.61
N LEU A 196 -4.49 4.53 5.84
CA LEU A 196 -3.04 4.68 5.81
C LEU A 196 -2.48 5.17 7.16
N GLU A 197 -3.17 6.12 7.81
CA GLU A 197 -2.79 6.60 9.14
C GLU A 197 -2.90 5.49 10.19
N PHE A 198 -4.01 4.75 10.18
CA PHE A 198 -4.22 3.60 11.05
C PHE A 198 -3.12 2.55 10.87
N LEU A 199 -2.85 2.14 9.63
CA LEU A 199 -1.79 1.18 9.29
C LEU A 199 -0.37 1.71 9.55
N SER A 200 -0.20 3.03 9.66
CA SER A 200 1.06 3.64 10.10
C SER A 200 1.24 3.62 11.61
N GLY A 201 0.29 3.06 12.36
CA GLY A 201 0.29 3.02 13.82
C GLY A 201 -0.14 4.32 14.48
N ARG A 202 -0.71 5.28 13.72
CA ARG A 202 -1.23 6.52 14.31
C ARG A 202 -2.57 6.25 14.98
N LYS A 203 -2.77 6.92 16.11
CA LYS A 203 -4.07 6.96 16.79
C LYS A 203 -5.03 7.83 15.98
N LEU A 204 -6.19 7.29 15.63
CA LEU A 204 -7.22 8.06 14.94
C LEU A 204 -8.14 8.75 15.98
N PRO A 205 -8.31 10.09 15.94
CA PRO A 205 -9.10 10.81 16.94
C PRO A 205 -10.53 10.30 17.12
N GLY A 206 -11.16 9.83 16.03
CA GLY A 206 -12.49 9.24 16.08
C GLY A 206 -12.55 7.92 16.87
N ILE A 207 -11.54 7.07 16.70
CA ILE A 207 -11.45 5.78 17.39
C ILE A 207 -11.08 5.97 18.86
N GLU A 208 -10.12 6.85 19.15
CA GLU A 208 -9.73 7.15 20.54
C GLU A 208 -10.91 7.73 21.35
N ALA A 209 -11.71 8.60 20.73
CA ALA A 209 -12.90 9.13 21.37
C ALA A 209 -13.89 8.02 21.75
N LEU A 210 -14.14 7.06 20.85
CA LEU A 210 -15.05 5.94 21.10
C LEU A 210 -14.51 4.97 22.16
N ASN A 211 -13.21 4.67 22.16
CA ASN A 211 -12.61 3.83 23.19
C ASN A 211 -12.72 4.47 24.59
N SER A 212 -12.68 5.80 24.65
CA SER A 212 -12.78 6.55 25.92
C SER A 212 -14.22 6.61 26.45
N SER A 213 -15.24 6.49 25.59
CA SER A 213 -16.65 6.49 26.01
C SER A 213 -17.14 5.14 26.52
N ILE A 214 -16.47 4.03 26.17
CA ILE A 214 -16.84 2.67 26.63
C ILE A 214 -16.37 2.41 28.07
N VAL A 215 -15.40 3.19 28.58
CA VAL A 215 -14.80 3.02 29.92
C VAL A 215 -15.50 3.90 30.99
N ARG A 216 -16.57 4.62 30.62
CA ARG A 216 -17.42 5.38 31.55
C ARG A 216 -18.76 4.68 31.71
#